data_AF-A0A1M6KCD2-F1
#
_entry.id   AF-A0A1M6KCD2-F1
#
_cell.length_a   1.000
_cell.length_b   1.000
_cell.length_c   1.000
_cell.angle_alpha   90.00
_cell.angle_beta   90.00
_cell.angle_gamma   90.00
#
_symmetry.space_group_name_H-M   'P 1'
#
loop_
_entity.id
_entity.type
_entity.pdbx_description
1 polymer ?
#
loop_
_entity_poly.entity_id
_entity_poly.type
_entity_poly.pdbx_seq_one_letter_code
_entity_poly.pdbx_strand_id
1 'polypeptide(L)' 'MDDQMVCYCSNVTRRQIEEAMDKGAATLADIREMTGACTKGNCKELSPTGKCCAPVIMQIMEDYRNK' A
#
# COMPACT_ATOMS: atom_id res chain seq x y z
N MET A 1 12.12 11.35 -0.89
CA MET A 1 11.73 10.55 0.29
C MET A 1 10.27 10.86 0.49
N ASP A 2 9.38 10.04 -0.06
CA ASP A 2 7.95 10.32 0.01
C ASP A 2 7.33 9.35 1.03
N ASP A 3 7.15 9.83 2.26
CA ASP A 3 6.49 9.10 3.35
C ASP A 3 4.95 9.24 3.26
N GLN A 4 4.42 9.44 2.04
CA GLN A 4 2.99 9.57 1.79
C GLN A 4 2.22 8.37 2.37
N MET A 5 1.26 8.64 3.25
CA MET A 5 0.35 7.63 3.79
C MET A 5 -0.56 7.06 2.69
N VAL A 6 -0.51 5.74 2.52
CA VAL A 6 -1.30 4.99 1.54
C VAL A 6 -2.42 4.20 2.20
N CYS A 7 -2.11 3.45 3.26
CA CYS A 7 -3.13 2.73 4.05
C CYS A 7 -3.29 3.35 5.43
N TYR A 8 -4.40 4.06 5.63
CA TYR A 8 -4.73 4.67 6.92
C TYR A 8 -5.17 3.66 7.98
N CYS A 9 -5.69 2.49 7.55
CA CYS A 9 -6.10 1.45 8.50
C CYS A 9 -4.89 0.81 9.20
N SER A 10 -3.82 0.57 8.44
CA SER A 10 -2.63 -0.15 8.89
C SER A 10 -1.39 0.74 9.03
N ASN A 11 -1.52 2.06 8.85
CA ASN A 11 -0.42 3.02 8.87
C ASN A 11 0.73 2.63 7.94
N VAL A 12 0.40 2.35 6.67
CA VAL A 12 1.38 1.98 5.64
C VAL A 12 1.60 3.15 4.69
N THR A 13 2.87 3.47 4.47
CA THR A 13 3.36 4.53 3.58
C THR A 13 3.77 4.01 2.21
N ARG A 14 3.93 4.91 1.23
CA ARG A 14 4.49 4.59 -0.09
C ARG A 14 5.87 3.95 0.03
N ARG A 15 6.75 4.53 0.86
CA ARG A 15 8.11 3.98 1.10
C ARG A 15 8.08 2.52 1.56
N GLN A 16 7.18 2.17 2.48
CA GLN A 16 7.06 0.77 2.94
C GLN A 16 6.57 -0.18 1.85
N ILE A 17 5.76 0.30 0.89
CA ILE A 17 5.36 -0.49 -0.27
C ILE A 17 6.55 -0.69 -1.20
N GLU A 18 7.30 0.38 -1.50
CA GLU A 18 8.51 0.31 -2.34
C GLU A 18 9.58 -0.60 -1.70
N GLU A 19 9.79 -0.52 -0.38
CA GLU A 19 10.69 -1.43 0.35
C GLU A 19 10.23 -2.89 0.32
N ALA A 20 8.92 -3.15 0.27
CA ALA A 20 8.40 -4.51 0.09
C ALA A 20 8.66 -5.01 -1.33
N MET A 21 8.54 -4.13 -2.34
CA MET A 21 8.91 -4.44 -3.73
C MET A 21 10.41 -4.72 -3.86
N ASP A 22 11.27 -3.92 -3.23
CA ASP A 22 12.73 -4.15 -3.18
C ASP A 22 13.08 -5.52 -2.58
N LYS A 23 12.25 -6.00 -1.64
CA LYS A 23 12.38 -7.32 -0.99
C LYS A 23 11.73 -8.46 -1.78
N GLY A 24 11.19 -8.19 -2.97
CA GLY A 24 10.66 -9.21 -3.89
C GLY A 24 9.14 -9.34 -3.94
N ALA A 25 8.37 -8.40 -3.36
CA ALA A 25 6.92 -8.40 -3.55
C ALA A 25 6.55 -8.24 -5.04
N ALA A 26 5.74 -9.14 -5.56
CA ALA A 26 5.30 -9.14 -6.96
C ALA A 26 3.77 -9.02 -7.09
N THR A 27 3.02 -9.23 -6.02
CA THR A 27 1.56 -9.23 -6.03
C THR A 27 0.99 -8.37 -4.90
N LEU A 28 -0.28 -7.98 -5.03
CA LEU A 28 -0.99 -7.32 -3.94
C LEU A 28 -1.08 -8.22 -2.69
N ALA A 29 -1.06 -9.54 -2.85
CA ALA A 29 -1.02 -10.48 -1.73
C ALA A 29 0.31 -10.36 -0.97
N ASP A 30 1.43 -10.31 -1.67
CA ASP A 30 2.76 -10.12 -1.06
C ASP A 30 2.81 -8.79 -0.31
N ILE A 31 2.29 -7.71 -0.90
CA ILE A 31 2.22 -6.41 -0.21
C ILE A 31 1.38 -6.49 1.06
N ARG A 32 0.25 -7.20 1.05
CA ARG A 32 -0.58 -7.41 2.25
C ARG A 32 0.18 -8.15 3.34
N GLU A 33 0.88 -9.22 2.97
CA GLU A 33 1.66 -10.05 3.89
C GLU A 33 2.83 -9.25 4.50
N MET A 34 3.56 -8.51 3.67
CA MET A 34 4.78 -7.81 4.09
C MET A 34 4.53 -6.49 4.82
N THR A 35 3.44 -5.78 4.49
CA THR A 35 3.18 -4.43 5.04
C THR A 35 1.96 -4.37 5.96
N GLY A 36 1.08 -5.36 5.91
CA GLY A 36 -0.21 -5.34 6.61
C GLY A 36 -1.25 -4.40 5.98
N ALA A 37 -0.98 -3.76 4.84
CA ALA A 37 -1.97 -2.96 4.13
C ALA A 37 -3.18 -3.81 3.72
N CYS A 38 -4.37 -3.19 3.61
CA CYS A 38 -5.63 -3.85 3.24
C CYS A 38 -6.13 -4.97 4.20
N THR A 39 -5.54 -5.18 5.38
CA THR A 39 -5.95 -6.29 6.27
C THR A 39 -7.02 -5.91 7.29
N LYS A 40 -7.09 -4.64 7.74
CA LYS A 40 -7.99 -4.21 8.83
C LYS A 40 -9.40 -3.82 8.40
N GLY A 41 -9.64 -3.47 7.13
CA GLY A 41 -10.99 -3.18 6.63
C GLY A 41 -11.66 -1.86 7.06
N ASN A 42 -11.09 -1.06 7.97
CA ASN A 42 -11.69 0.19 8.50
C ASN A 42 -11.65 1.39 7.52
N CYS A 43 -11.76 1.15 6.21
CA CYS A 43 -11.53 2.16 5.18
C CYS A 43 -12.58 3.28 5.20
N LYS A 44 -13.84 2.97 5.57
CA LYS A 44 -14.91 3.96 5.63
C LYS A 44 -14.67 5.04 6.69
N GLU A 45 -13.96 4.69 7.76
CA GLU A 45 -13.73 5.54 8.93
C GLU A 45 -12.38 6.24 8.84
N LEU A 46 -11.33 5.53 8.41
CA LEU A 46 -9.95 6.01 8.49
C LEU A 46 -9.40 6.55 7.16
N SER A 47 -9.93 6.11 6.02
CA SER A 47 -9.46 6.62 4.72
C SER A 47 -10.02 8.01 4.46
N PRO A 48 -9.22 9.00 4.04
CA PRO A 48 -9.70 10.33 3.66
C PRO A 48 -10.77 10.31 2.55
N THR A 49 -10.78 9.25 1.74
CA THR A 49 -11.72 9.07 0.63
C THR A 49 -12.85 8.09 0.96
N GLY A 50 -12.86 7.48 2.15
CA GLY A 50 -13.76 6.40 2.53
C GLY A 50 -13.58 5.10 1.72
N LYS A 51 -12.54 5.01 0.88
CA LYS A 51 -12.26 3.88 -0.02
C LYS A 51 -11.01 3.11 0.39
N CYS A 52 -10.96 1.83 0.00
CA CYS A 52 -9.81 0.96 0.24
C CYS A 52 -8.57 1.46 -0.52
N CYS A 53 -7.40 1.30 0.08
CA CYS A 53 -6.12 1.69 -0.53
C CYS A 53 -5.64 0.74 -1.65
N ALA A 54 -6.29 -0.41 -1.85
CA ALA A 54 -5.87 -1.40 -2.85
C ALA A 54 -5.63 -0.83 -4.26
N PRO A 55 -6.49 0.04 -4.84
CA PRO A 55 -6.23 0.64 -6.15
C PRO A 55 -4.98 1.52 -6.18
N VAL A 56 -4.74 2.28 -5.10
CA VAL A 56 -3.56 3.14 -4.97
C VAL A 56 -2.29 2.29 -4.88
N ILE A 57 -2.33 1.18 -4.14
CA ILE A 57 -1.21 0.25 -4.04
C ILE A 57 -0.90 -0.36 -5.41
N MET A 58 -1.92 -0.79 -6.17
CA MET A 58 -1.71 -1.34 -7.51
C MET A 58 -1.06 -0.31 -8.45
N GLN A 59 -1.47 0.96 -8.39
CA GLN A 59 -0.82 2.02 -9.15
C GLN A 59 0.65 2.21 -8.75
N ILE A 60 0.96 2.24 -7.45
CA ILE A 60 2.34 2.35 -6.96
C ILE A 60 3.20 1.18 -7.46
N MET A 61 2.65 -0.04 -7.44
CA MET A 61 3.35 -1.23 -7.95
C MET A 61 3.63 -1.12 -9.46
N GLU A 62 2.70 -0.58 -10.24
CA GLU A 62 2.89 -0.34 -11.67
C GLU A 62 3.93 0.76 -11.92
N ASP A 63 3.83 1.89 -11.23
CA ASP A 63 4.79 2.99 -11.31
C ASP A 63 6.20 2.52 -10.96
N TYR A 64 6.35 1.69 -9.92
CA TYR A 64 7.64 1.14 -9.49
C TYR A 64 8.26 0.23 -10.56
N ARG A 65 7.46 -0.55 -11.28
CA ARG A 65 7.95 -1.45 -12.36
C ARG A 65 8.36 -0.71 -13.62
N ASN A 66 7.78 0.46 -13.86
CA ASN A 66 8.03 1.28 -15.04
C ASN A 66 9.09 2.36 -14.81
N LYS A 67 9.74 2.34 -13.64
CA LYS A 67 10.78 3.27 -13.22
C LYS A 67 12.16 2.83 -13.70
#